data_AF-A0A9D3VIR9-F1
#
_entry.id   AF-A0A9D3VIR9-F1
#
_cell.length_a   1.000
_cell.length_b   1.000
_cell.length_c   1.000
_cell.angle_alpha   90.00
_cell.angle_beta   90.00
_cell.angle_gamma   90.00
#
_symmetry.space_group_name_H-M   'P 1'
#
loop_
_entity.id
_entity.type
_entity.pdbx_description
1 polymer ?
#
loop_
_entity_poly.entity_id
_entity_poly.type
_entity_poly.pdbx_seq_one_letter_code
_entity_poly.pdbx_strand_id
1 'polypeptide(L)'
;MKEKTRRMIKLAMDDGLLHLIDNVKREIEEALHNIYEHDYKDDQTLEATSLRFRLLRDNGFNVRCDMFTKFKDNEGNFKKSLTSDMEGLLELYEAAHLCVHGEDILEEALAFITTHLGLEKAAGTIEYPLSASVSHALYRHIRKSLPRYGDGDVERAVEV
;
A
#
# COMPACT_ATOMS: atom_id res chain seq x y z
N MET A 1 15.73 -26.48 7.61
CA MET A 1 15.12 -26.71 6.28
C MET A 1 15.17 -25.45 5.40
N LYS A 2 14.71 -24.26 5.86
CA LYS A 2 14.74 -22.97 5.12
C LYS A 2 16.11 -22.54 4.58
N GLU A 3 17.17 -22.67 5.38
CA GLU A 3 18.54 -22.31 4.96
C GLU A 3 19.07 -23.20 3.83
N LYS A 4 18.69 -24.48 3.84
CA LYS A 4 19.04 -25.43 2.79
C LYS A 4 18.31 -25.08 1.49
N THR A 5 17.05 -24.68 1.57
CA THR A 5 16.26 -24.23 0.41
C THR A 5 16.79 -22.91 -0.16
N ARG A 6 17.16 -21.94 0.70
CA ARG A 6 17.83 -20.70 0.29
C ARG A 6 19.16 -20.97 -0.42
N ARG A 7 19.99 -21.88 0.13
CA ARG A 7 21.25 -22.30 -0.52
C ARG A 7 21.00 -23.02 -1.84
N MET A 8 20.00 -23.89 -1.94
CA MET A 8 19.68 -24.59 -3.19
C MET A 8 19.18 -23.63 -4.28
N ILE A 9 18.38 -22.62 -3.94
CA ILE A 9 17.95 -21.57 -4.88
C ILE A 9 19.16 -20.74 -5.33
N LYS A 10 20.05 -20.38 -4.40
CA LYS A 10 21.27 -19.61 -4.69
C LYS A 10 22.29 -20.38 -5.53
N LEU A 11 22.31 -21.71 -5.42
CA LEU A 11 23.13 -22.61 -6.25
C LEU A 11 22.49 -22.94 -7.61
N ALA A 12 21.16 -22.77 -7.75
CA ALA A 12 20.40 -23.02 -8.98
C ALA A 12 20.24 -21.76 -9.85
N MET A 13 20.36 -20.56 -9.26
CA MET A 13 20.46 -19.30 -10.00
C MET A 13 21.89 -19.09 -10.47
N ASP A 14 22.08 -18.84 -11.76
CA ASP A 14 23.36 -18.39 -12.29
C ASP A 14 23.79 -17.06 -11.64
N ASP A 15 25.10 -16.88 -11.46
CA ASP A 15 25.72 -15.74 -10.78
C ASP A 15 25.30 -14.42 -11.43
N GLY A 16 25.11 -14.41 -12.75
CA GLY A 16 24.59 -13.26 -13.50
C GLY A 16 23.16 -12.86 -13.12
N LEU A 17 22.27 -13.83 -12.88
CA LEU A 17 20.89 -13.55 -12.46
C LEU A 17 20.85 -13.02 -11.03
N LEU A 18 21.68 -13.56 -10.14
CA LEU A 18 21.80 -13.06 -8.77
C LEU A 18 22.31 -11.62 -8.76
N HIS A 19 23.34 -11.33 -9.55
CA HIS A 19 23.91 -9.98 -9.67
C HIS A 19 22.89 -8.98 -10.24
N LEU A 20 22.09 -9.38 -11.24
CA LEU A 20 21.03 -8.54 -11.79
C LEU A 20 19.96 -8.20 -10.73
N ILE A 21 19.51 -9.20 -9.95
CA ILE A 21 18.52 -9.00 -8.89
C ILE A 21 19.05 -8.03 -7.83
N ASP A 22 20.30 -8.19 -7.41
CA ASP A 22 20.91 -7.32 -6.41
C ASP A 22 21.10 -5.89 -6.95
N ASN A 23 21.45 -5.73 -8.23
CA ASN A 23 21.54 -4.40 -8.86
C ASN A 23 20.17 -3.71 -8.91
N VAL A 24 19.13 -4.42 -9.35
CA VAL A 24 17.77 -3.86 -9.42
C VAL A 24 17.25 -3.47 -8.03
N LYS A 25 17.50 -4.30 -7.00
CA LYS A 25 17.14 -3.96 -5.62
C LYS A 25 17.81 -2.68 -5.16
N ARG A 26 19.12 -2.55 -5.38
CA ARG A 26 19.87 -1.34 -5.02
C ARG A 26 19.33 -0.10 -5.72
N GLU A 27 19.04 -0.18 -7.02
CA GLU A 27 18.47 0.94 -7.77
C GLU A 27 17.09 1.37 -7.23
N ILE A 28 16.24 0.40 -6.85
CA ILE A 28 14.94 0.68 -6.22
C ILE A 28 15.14 1.34 -4.85
N GLU A 29 16.04 0.82 -4.01
CA GLU A 29 16.34 1.39 -2.69
C GLU A 29 16.86 2.83 -2.79
N GLU A 30 17.77 3.09 -3.73
CA GLU A 30 18.29 4.44 -4.00
C GLU A 30 17.18 5.39 -4.48
N ALA A 31 16.31 4.93 -5.39
CA ALA A 31 15.17 5.72 -5.86
C ALA A 31 14.18 6.05 -4.73
N LEU A 32 13.87 5.08 -3.87
CA LEU A 32 13.00 5.28 -2.72
C LEU A 32 13.62 6.23 -1.69
N HIS A 33 14.93 6.11 -1.43
CA HIS A 33 15.62 7.02 -0.53
C HIS A 33 15.59 8.46 -1.08
N ASN A 34 15.83 8.62 -2.38
CA ASN A 34 15.67 9.92 -3.03
C ASN A 34 14.24 10.47 -2.88
N ILE A 35 13.20 9.65 -3.10
CA ILE A 35 11.80 10.06 -2.90
C ILE A 35 11.53 10.44 -1.44
N TYR A 36 12.14 9.74 -0.47
CA TYR A 36 11.96 10.02 0.96
C TYR A 36 12.57 11.37 1.34
N GLU A 37 13.80 11.63 0.91
CA GLU A 37 14.55 12.86 1.21
C GLU A 37 14.01 14.09 0.47
N HIS A 38 13.35 13.91 -0.68
CA HIS A 38 12.73 15.03 -1.39
C HIS A 38 11.50 15.54 -0.62
N ASP A 39 11.47 16.86 -0.39
CA ASP A 39 10.33 17.51 0.26
C ASP A 39 9.01 17.15 -0.42
N TYR A 40 8.06 16.72 0.41
CA TYR A 40 6.68 16.53 -0.01
C TYR A 40 6.07 17.88 -0.34
N LYS A 41 5.64 18.04 -1.58
CA LYS A 41 4.94 19.25 -2.02
C LYS A 41 3.46 19.13 -1.70
N ASP A 42 2.91 20.19 -1.11
CA ASP A 42 1.51 20.23 -0.70
C ASP A 42 0.53 20.27 -1.89
N ASP A 43 1.01 20.53 -3.10
CA ASP A 43 0.23 20.56 -4.35
C ASP A 43 -0.01 19.18 -4.99
N GLN A 44 0.52 18.10 -4.41
CA GLN A 44 0.35 16.75 -4.98
C GLN A 44 -1.10 16.23 -4.93
N THR A 45 -1.48 15.47 -5.96
CA THR A 45 -2.80 14.81 -6.06
C THR A 45 -3.00 13.73 -4.99
N LEU A 46 -4.26 13.29 -4.81
CA LEU A 46 -4.58 12.18 -3.91
C LEU A 46 -3.84 10.91 -4.33
N GLU A 47 -3.87 10.59 -5.62
CA GLU A 47 -3.14 9.48 -6.24
C GLU A 47 -1.64 9.53 -5.92
N ALA A 48 -0.96 10.63 -6.26
CA ALA A 48 0.50 10.75 -6.08
C ALA A 48 0.90 10.65 -4.60
N THR A 49 0.10 11.25 -3.71
CA THR A 49 0.34 11.19 -2.26
C THR A 49 0.18 9.77 -1.73
N SER A 50 -0.89 9.09 -2.13
CA SER A 50 -1.19 7.73 -1.69
C SER A 50 -0.16 6.73 -2.21
N LEU A 51 0.24 6.87 -3.48
CA LEU A 51 1.27 6.04 -4.08
C LEU A 51 2.63 6.23 -3.39
N ARG A 52 3.04 7.48 -3.15
CA ARG A 52 4.28 7.79 -2.42
C ARG A 52 4.26 7.17 -1.03
N PHE A 53 3.18 7.38 -0.28
CA PHE A 53 3.01 6.80 1.06
C PHE A 53 3.15 5.28 1.03
N ARG A 54 2.45 4.62 0.11
CA ARG A 54 2.46 3.16 -0.06
C ARG A 54 3.85 2.62 -0.38
N LEU A 55 4.50 3.17 -1.41
CA LEU A 55 5.84 2.75 -1.84
C LEU A 55 6.87 2.88 -0.72
N LEU A 56 6.88 4.01 -0.03
CA LEU A 56 7.83 4.25 1.06
C LEU A 56 7.56 3.31 2.25
N ARG A 57 6.30 3.23 2.70
CA ARG A 57 5.96 2.46 3.90
C ARG A 57 6.10 0.95 3.71
N ASP A 58 5.79 0.43 2.53
CA ASP A 58 6.03 -0.98 2.21
C ASP A 58 7.51 -1.36 2.18
N ASN A 59 8.41 -0.38 1.99
CA ASN A 59 9.85 -0.57 2.01
C ASN A 59 10.48 -0.13 3.35
N GLY A 60 9.67 0.03 4.41
CA GLY A 60 10.16 0.25 5.78
C GLY A 60 10.49 1.69 6.13
N PHE A 61 10.23 2.65 5.24
CA PHE A 61 10.40 4.07 5.57
C PHE A 61 9.31 4.55 6.54
N ASN A 62 9.72 5.37 7.52
CA ASN A 62 8.80 5.97 8.46
C ASN A 62 8.14 7.22 7.84
N VAL A 63 7.00 7.01 7.19
CA VAL A 63 6.17 8.08 6.62
C VAL A 63 4.97 8.34 7.51
N ARG A 64 4.74 9.61 7.82
CA ARG A 64 3.63 10.06 8.65
C ARG A 64 2.36 10.15 7.81
N CYS A 65 1.24 9.67 8.36
CA CYS A 65 -0.07 9.73 7.71
C CYS A 65 -0.73 11.12 7.75
N ASP A 66 -0.14 12.08 8.47
CA ASP A 66 -0.62 13.47 8.53
C ASP A 66 -0.57 14.19 7.18
N MET A 67 0.20 13.70 6.20
CA MET A 67 0.15 14.17 4.81
C MET A 67 -1.23 14.08 4.16
N PHE A 68 -2.12 13.21 4.69
CA PHE A 68 -3.49 13.10 4.19
C PHE A 68 -4.42 14.18 4.74
N THR A 69 -3.99 14.97 5.74
CA THR A 69 -4.82 16.02 6.37
C THR A 69 -5.28 17.07 5.38
N LYS A 70 -4.48 17.37 4.34
CA LYS A 70 -4.86 18.32 3.28
C LYS A 70 -6.07 17.90 2.45
N PHE A 71 -6.41 16.61 2.46
CA PHE A 71 -7.59 16.06 1.80
C PHE A 71 -8.84 16.12 2.68
N LYS A 72 -8.73 16.65 3.90
CA LYS A 72 -9.86 16.91 4.78
C LYS A 72 -10.42 18.32 4.60
N ASP A 73 -11.71 18.47 4.89
CA ASP A 73 -12.42 19.74 4.97
C ASP A 73 -12.24 20.41 6.35
N ASN A 74 -12.87 21.57 6.53
CA ASN A 74 -12.78 22.34 7.78
C ASN A 74 -13.47 21.66 8.96
N GLU A 75 -14.31 20.66 8.72
CA GLU A 75 -14.96 19.85 9.76
C GLU A 75 -14.09 18.65 10.15
N GLY A 76 -12.95 18.45 9.48
CA GLY A 76 -12.05 17.34 9.70
C GLY A 76 -12.45 16.05 9.00
N ASN A 77 -13.39 16.10 8.05
CA ASN A 77 -13.83 14.94 7.26
C ASN A 77 -13.10 14.90 5.92
N PHE A 78 -12.92 13.72 5.33
CA PHE A 78 -12.43 13.63 3.95
C PHE A 78 -13.38 14.37 3.00
N LYS A 79 -12.81 15.25 2.16
CA LYS A 79 -13.56 16.08 1.23
C LYS A 79 -14.43 15.21 0.32
N LYS A 80 -15.74 15.49 0.28
CA LYS A 80 -16.66 14.80 -0.64
C LYS A 80 -16.25 14.94 -2.11
N SER A 81 -15.54 16.02 -2.48
CA SER A 81 -15.02 16.18 -3.84
C SER A 81 -14.01 15.12 -4.26
N LEU A 82 -13.43 14.35 -3.33
CA LEU A 82 -12.52 13.25 -3.67
C LEU A 82 -13.25 12.09 -4.34
N THR A 83 -14.57 11.98 -4.19
CA THR A 83 -15.35 10.88 -4.79
C THR A 83 -15.38 10.91 -6.32
N SER A 84 -15.02 12.04 -6.95
CA SER A 84 -14.84 12.09 -8.40
C SER A 84 -13.49 11.55 -8.88
N ASP A 85 -12.50 11.41 -7.99
CA ASP A 85 -11.16 10.89 -8.30
C ASP A 85 -11.07 9.41 -7.92
N MET A 86 -11.62 8.54 -8.77
CA MET A 86 -11.69 7.11 -8.49
C MET A 86 -10.31 6.44 -8.42
N GLU A 87 -9.36 6.88 -9.23
CA GLU A 87 -7.99 6.35 -9.21
C GLU A 87 -7.28 6.75 -7.92
N GLY A 88 -7.38 8.02 -7.51
CA GLY A 88 -6.86 8.49 -6.23
C GLY A 88 -7.50 7.78 -5.03
N LEU A 89 -8.80 7.49 -5.07
CA LEU A 89 -9.48 6.73 -4.02
C LEU A 89 -9.00 5.29 -3.92
N LEU A 90 -8.77 4.62 -5.06
CA LEU A 90 -8.25 3.26 -5.07
C LEU A 90 -6.81 3.19 -4.55
N GLU A 91 -5.96 4.16 -4.91
CA GLU A 91 -4.62 4.25 -4.35
C GLU A 91 -4.64 4.59 -2.85
N LEU A 92 -5.52 5.51 -2.40
CA LEU A 92 -5.69 5.80 -0.98
C LEU A 92 -6.19 4.57 -0.21
N TYR A 93 -7.08 3.76 -0.81
CA TYR A 93 -7.57 2.52 -0.21
C TYR A 93 -6.42 1.55 0.07
N GLU A 94 -5.55 1.32 -0.92
CA GLU A 94 -4.38 0.46 -0.77
C GLU A 94 -3.37 1.04 0.24
N ALA A 95 -3.16 2.36 0.24
CA ALA A 95 -2.30 3.04 1.20
C ALA A 95 -2.84 2.93 2.64
N ALA A 96 -4.14 3.11 2.83
CA ALA A 96 -4.78 3.08 4.14
C ALA A 96 -4.80 1.66 4.76
N HIS A 97 -4.70 0.59 3.95
CA HIS A 97 -4.46 -0.76 4.48
C HIS A 97 -3.07 -0.97 5.09
N LEU A 98 -2.16 -0.02 4.94
CA LEU A 98 -0.88 0.00 5.65
C LEU A 98 -0.97 0.71 7.03
N CYS A 99 -2.18 1.01 7.50
CA CYS A 99 -2.44 1.59 8.80
C CYS A 99 -1.80 0.77 9.93
N VAL A 100 -1.17 1.47 10.87
CA VAL A 100 -0.73 0.90 12.16
C VAL A 100 -1.56 1.52 13.30
N HIS A 101 -1.43 0.99 14.53
CA HIS A 101 -2.19 1.50 15.67
C HIS A 101 -1.93 2.99 15.93
N GLY A 102 -3.02 3.75 16.12
CA GLY A 102 -2.98 5.18 16.42
C GLY A 102 -3.00 6.09 15.18
N GLU A 103 -3.30 5.56 13.99
CA GLU A 103 -3.40 6.34 12.76
C GLU A 103 -4.85 6.52 12.30
N ASP A 104 -5.63 7.21 13.12
CA ASP A 104 -7.07 7.42 12.94
C ASP A 104 -7.42 7.96 11.54
N ILE A 105 -6.56 8.80 10.95
CA ILE A 105 -6.77 9.35 9.59
C ILE A 105 -6.85 8.27 8.51
N LEU A 106 -6.10 7.16 8.66
CA LEU A 106 -6.14 6.05 7.70
C LEU A 106 -7.35 5.14 7.96
N GLU A 107 -7.74 4.96 9.22
CA GLU A 107 -8.98 4.25 9.56
C GLU A 107 -10.21 4.99 9.02
N GLU A 108 -10.24 6.32 9.18
CA GLU A 108 -11.26 7.18 8.59
C GLU A 108 -11.24 7.14 7.06
N ALA A 109 -10.06 7.11 6.43
CA ALA A 109 -9.93 6.97 4.99
C ALA A 109 -10.56 5.66 4.51
N LEU A 110 -10.27 4.55 5.18
CA LEU A 110 -10.88 3.25 4.87
C LEU A 110 -12.40 3.29 4.98
N ALA A 111 -12.94 3.90 6.03
CA ALA A 111 -14.38 4.04 6.22
C ALA A 111 -14.99 4.88 5.07
N PHE A 112 -14.44 6.06 4.80
CA PHE A 112 -14.89 6.96 3.75
C PHE A 112 -14.93 6.29 2.38
N ILE A 113 -13.84 5.62 1.99
CA ILE A 113 -13.72 4.97 0.67
C ILE A 113 -14.66 3.77 0.60
N THR A 114 -14.68 2.91 1.62
CA THR A 114 -15.52 1.70 1.61
C THR A 114 -17.00 2.06 1.53
N THR A 115 -17.44 3.11 2.24
CA THR A 115 -18.80 3.62 2.14
C THR A 115 -19.11 4.11 0.73
N HIS A 116 -18.23 4.94 0.13
CA HIS A 116 -18.46 5.45 -1.21
C HIS A 116 -18.49 4.34 -2.27
N LEU A 117 -17.49 3.46 -2.30
CA LEU A 117 -17.42 2.33 -3.23
C LEU A 117 -18.60 1.36 -3.07
N GLY A 118 -19.07 1.16 -1.83
CA GLY A 118 -20.26 0.36 -1.55
C GLY A 118 -21.54 0.96 -2.14
N LEU A 119 -21.70 2.29 -2.05
CA LEU A 119 -22.84 3.02 -2.63
C LEU A 119 -22.81 2.98 -4.16
N GLU A 120 -21.66 3.28 -4.77
CA GLU A 120 -21.47 3.24 -6.22
C GLU A 120 -21.70 1.84 -6.79
N LYS A 121 -21.22 0.80 -6.10
CA LYS A 121 -21.49 -0.59 -6.46
C LYS A 121 -22.98 -0.94 -6.39
N ALA A 122 -23.69 -0.46 -5.37
CA ALA A 122 -25.13 -0.68 -5.22
C ALA A 122 -25.96 0.09 -6.27
N ALA A 123 -25.50 1.27 -6.67
CA ALA A 123 -26.14 2.10 -7.68
C ALA A 123 -25.89 1.59 -9.13
N GLY A 124 -24.89 0.73 -9.33
CA GLY A 124 -24.52 0.23 -10.66
C GLY A 124 -23.88 1.30 -11.55
N THR A 125 -23.33 2.35 -10.94
CA THR A 125 -22.78 3.54 -11.62
C THR A 125 -21.35 3.35 -12.10
N ILE A 126 -20.62 2.35 -11.58
CA ILE A 126 -19.24 2.07 -11.97
C ILE A 126 -19.23 1.14 -13.18
N GLU A 127 -18.74 1.64 -14.31
CA GLU A 127 -18.58 0.86 -15.53
C GLU A 127 -17.32 -0.02 -15.51
N TYR A 128 -17.29 -1.03 -16.40
CA TYR A 128 -16.08 -1.81 -16.66
C TYR A 128 -15.04 -0.95 -17.40
N PRO A 129 -13.72 -1.03 -17.09
CA PRO A 129 -13.05 -2.00 -16.22
C PRO A 129 -12.99 -1.61 -14.73
N LEU A 130 -13.40 -0.40 -14.38
CA LEU A 130 -13.22 0.16 -13.05
C LEU A 130 -13.99 -0.63 -11.96
N SER A 131 -15.15 -1.17 -12.32
CA SER A 131 -15.95 -2.02 -11.43
C SER A 131 -15.24 -3.32 -11.02
N ALA A 132 -14.37 -3.84 -11.90
CA ALA A 132 -13.53 -4.99 -11.60
C ALA A 132 -12.43 -4.63 -10.60
N SER A 133 -11.78 -3.46 -10.75
CA SER A 133 -10.79 -2.95 -9.81
C SER A 133 -11.39 -2.68 -8.42
N VAL A 134 -12.57 -2.05 -8.36
CA VAL A 134 -13.31 -1.84 -7.10
C VAL A 134 -13.68 -3.16 -6.44
N SER A 135 -14.20 -4.10 -7.21
CA SER A 135 -14.53 -5.43 -6.70
C SER A 135 -13.27 -6.13 -6.18
N HIS A 136 -12.15 -6.03 -6.90
CA HIS A 136 -10.88 -6.59 -6.47
C HIS A 136 -10.42 -5.97 -5.16
N ALA A 137 -10.35 -4.65 -5.07
CA ALA A 137 -9.93 -3.93 -3.86
C ALA A 137 -10.80 -4.30 -2.65
N LEU A 138 -12.13 -4.36 -2.82
CA LEU A 138 -13.06 -4.70 -1.75
C LEU A 138 -13.02 -6.17 -1.31
N TYR A 139 -12.74 -7.12 -2.22
CA TYR A 139 -12.72 -8.56 -1.90
C TYR A 139 -11.33 -9.12 -1.61
N ARG A 140 -10.29 -8.50 -2.14
CA ARG A 140 -8.91 -8.97 -2.10
C ARG A 140 -8.00 -7.79 -1.93
N HIS A 141 -7.61 -7.51 -0.69
CA HIS A 141 -6.47 -6.62 -0.46
C HIS A 141 -5.28 -7.20 -1.23
N ILE A 142 -4.75 -6.45 -2.20
CA ILE A 142 -3.65 -6.93 -3.07
C ILE A 142 -2.49 -7.47 -2.19
N ARG A 143 -2.31 -6.88 -0.99
CA ARG A 143 -1.20 -7.20 -0.08
C ARG A 143 -1.51 -8.15 1.09
N LYS A 144 -2.76 -8.37 1.54
CA LYS A 144 -3.02 -9.43 2.54
C LYS A 144 -2.94 -10.84 1.94
N SER A 145 -2.94 -10.95 0.60
CA SER A 145 -2.66 -12.21 -0.11
C SER A 145 -1.20 -12.67 -0.11
N LEU A 146 -0.25 -11.84 0.35
CA LEU A 146 1.10 -12.30 0.65
C LEU A 146 1.34 -12.19 2.16
N PRO A 147 1.56 -13.31 2.86
CA PRO A 147 2.11 -13.27 4.21
C PRO A 147 3.41 -12.46 4.16
N ARG A 148 3.45 -11.35 4.89
CA ARG A 148 4.72 -10.71 5.21
C ARG A 148 5.49 -11.73 6.04
N TYR A 149 6.48 -12.37 5.44
CA TYR A 149 7.43 -13.19 6.17
C TYR A 149 8.34 -12.24 6.96
N GLY A 150 7.78 -11.66 8.02
CA GLY A 150 8.49 -10.95 9.06
C GLY A 150 8.85 -11.95 10.16
N ASP A 151 10.10 -11.91 10.57
CA ASP A 151 10.62 -12.61 11.75
C ASP A 151 9.69 -12.42 12.96
N GLY A 152 9.24 -13.51 13.58
CA GLY A 152 8.48 -13.45 14.83
C GLY A 152 7.74 -14.73 15.23
N ASP A 153 7.15 -15.48 14.30
CA ASP A 153 6.23 -16.57 14.66
C ASP A 153 6.83 -17.97 14.43
N VAL A 154 7.84 -18.32 15.23
CA VAL A 154 8.25 -19.71 15.45
C VAL A 154 8.33 -20.03 16.94
N GLU A 155 7.26 -19.76 17.70
CA GLU A 155 7.15 -20.33 19.05
C GLU A 155 5.70 -20.44 19.55
N ARG A 156 4.88 -21.29 18.91
CA ARG A 156 3.78 -22.04 19.57
C ARG A 156 3.04 -22.96 18.59
N ALA A 157 3.68 -24.06 18.24
CA ALA A 157 2.99 -25.25 17.73
C ALA A 157 3.90 -26.48 17.87
N VAL A 158 4.38 -26.74 19.08
CA VAL A 158 4.87 -28.07 19.46
C VAL A 158 4.35 -28.36 20.87
N GLU A 159 3.05 -28.62 20.95
CA GLU A 159 2.40 -29.37 22.02
C GLU A 159 1.02 -29.77 21.49
N VAL A 160 0.97 -30.87 20.75
CA VAL A 160 0.31 -32.17 21.06
C VAL A 160 0.74 -33.16 19.97
#